data_AF-A0A9P5WQX2-F1
#
_entry.id   AF-A0A9P5WQX2-F1
#
_cell.length_a   1.000
_cell.length_b   1.000
_cell.length_c   1.000
_cell.angle_alpha   90.00
_cell.angle_beta   90.00
_cell.angle_gamma   90.00
#
_symmetry.space_group_name_H-M   'P 1'
#
loop_
_entity.id
_entity.type
_entity.pdbx_description
1 polymer ?
#
loop_
_entity_poly.entity_id
_entity_poly.type
_entity_poly.pdbx_seq_one_letter_code
_entity_poly.pdbx_strand_id
1 'polypeptide(L)'
;MSAQEQKERALLRAFGPALAGNPTALRECMSLLLIYRIEPEALHTKWEAYIMNQTNATGDEEDGSMTSERLEGFKSNLRRTLEQQSHQQSNQYQGHSTASSSFATTKRAAIRPRQNGPVSKFSSGAGSGHIDESFIDSGSNTAMPTSVIRNSVSKPSTSSIQFAQRKNISEIDETLNSNLGLRMEPPHSNTEHRNDISLVASVKPYRYMFEKITEKAEALDDRIDWFADLYRKAYPDTVLHNPAYPSQSIVTVIGRICSDANEGKSNERSLVLETSRSIGGGSRIKLDVSELTGFSFFPGQIVVLSGINANGSIFAVTQVHKLPPLPMARASPEELVNCHYKKLGGQPIKMIVAAGPYTLSDNLLFEPLSALMNHVSVERPDILLLMGPFISSQHPLILSGNVDATPEEYFKEYFLSLLAKHQERHPMEMQILLVPSLQDIIHDTTVLPQPPFNYHPRDLPPKTYCLSNPAQFTINEIVFAVNTADILMNLCGEEIARNPARTDRMGHVSRYLIDQRNMHPVYPGLASDIEGGIDFNQYDLMELRVCPDVVILPSKLKSFAKISDNVVMINPNQLCKAHSGGTFARLTIHPISQSSLDAAEMSMGDEDDENMLIFHEVYQRCRVDIVRV
;
A
#
# COMPACT_ATOMS: atom_id res chain seq x y z
N MET A 1 -12.30 -32.61 40.16
CA MET A 1 -11.29 -32.79 39.10
C MET A 1 -10.00 -32.14 39.56
N SER A 2 -8.88 -32.84 39.46
CA SER A 2 -7.57 -32.28 39.78
C SER A 2 -7.14 -31.27 38.69
N ALA A 3 -6.26 -30.33 39.03
CA ALA A 3 -5.72 -29.39 38.04
C ALA A 3 -4.98 -30.10 36.88
N GLN A 4 -4.46 -31.30 37.14
CA GLN A 4 -3.82 -32.14 36.13
C GLN A 4 -4.84 -32.73 35.15
N GLU A 5 -5.98 -33.25 35.65
CA GLU A 5 -7.08 -33.76 34.82
C GLU A 5 -7.71 -32.65 33.93
N GLN A 6 -7.77 -31.41 34.43
CA GLN A 6 -8.25 -30.28 33.64
C GLN A 6 -7.32 -29.94 32.46
N LYS A 7 -6.00 -29.95 32.69
CA LYS A 7 -4.99 -29.69 31.64
C LYS A 7 -4.93 -30.81 30.61
N GLU A 8 -5.05 -32.06 31.05
CA GLU A 8 -5.11 -33.22 30.16
C GLU A 8 -6.34 -33.15 29.25
N ARG A 9 -7.52 -32.83 29.80
CA ARG A 9 -8.74 -32.67 29.02
C ARG A 9 -8.67 -31.49 28.04
N ALA A 10 -7.99 -30.41 28.41
CA ALA A 10 -7.76 -29.27 27.54
C ALA A 10 -6.78 -29.59 26.40
N LEU A 11 -5.72 -30.36 26.65
CA LEU A 11 -4.82 -30.86 25.60
C LEU A 11 -5.54 -31.77 24.61
N LEU A 12 -6.34 -32.72 25.11
CA LEU A 12 -7.11 -33.62 24.25
C LEU A 12 -8.15 -32.87 23.41
N ARG A 13 -8.69 -31.75 23.93
CA ARG A 13 -9.58 -30.87 23.16
C ARG A 13 -8.84 -30.10 22.07
N ALA A 14 -7.61 -29.65 22.34
CA ALA A 14 -6.81 -28.88 21.39
C ALA A 14 -6.24 -29.75 20.27
N PHE A 15 -5.64 -30.91 20.58
CA PHE A 15 -4.97 -31.79 19.61
C PHE A 15 -5.88 -32.87 19.00
N GLY A 16 -7.08 -33.07 19.55
CA GLY A 16 -8.06 -34.02 19.02
C GLY A 16 -7.63 -35.50 19.08
N PRO A 17 -8.16 -36.35 18.18
CA PRO A 17 -7.94 -37.81 18.20
C PRO A 17 -6.47 -38.24 18.05
N ALA A 18 -5.65 -37.41 17.40
CA ALA A 18 -4.24 -37.68 17.14
C ALA A 18 -3.42 -37.81 18.44
N LEU A 19 -3.77 -37.06 19.48
CA LEU A 19 -3.14 -37.13 20.79
C LEU A 19 -3.80 -38.17 21.72
N ALA A 20 -5.12 -38.37 21.56
CA ALA A 20 -5.87 -39.36 22.34
C ALA A 20 -5.42 -40.81 22.06
N GLY A 21 -4.97 -41.09 20.83
CA GLY A 21 -4.46 -42.40 20.42
C GLY A 21 -3.00 -42.69 20.79
N ASN A 22 -2.25 -41.71 21.31
CA ASN A 22 -0.82 -41.83 21.60
C ASN A 22 -0.48 -41.42 23.06
N PRO A 23 -0.49 -42.37 24.01
CA PRO A 23 -0.27 -42.07 25.44
C PRO A 23 1.14 -41.54 25.74
N THR A 24 2.13 -41.84 24.89
CA THR A 24 3.50 -41.33 25.03
C THR A 24 3.56 -39.85 24.65
N ALA A 25 2.92 -39.47 23.54
CA ALA A 25 2.81 -38.08 23.11
C ALA A 25 2.06 -37.22 24.14
N LEU A 26 0.96 -37.73 24.69
CA LEU A 26 0.19 -37.04 25.72
C LEU A 26 1.03 -36.75 26.98
N ARG A 27 1.86 -37.70 27.41
CA ARG A 27 2.75 -37.52 28.56
C ARG A 27 3.83 -36.46 28.31
N GLU A 28 4.44 -36.45 27.13
CA GLU A 28 5.44 -35.45 26.77
C GLU A 28 4.82 -34.06 26.66
N CYS A 29 3.65 -33.91 26.03
CA CYS A 29 2.93 -32.63 25.97
C CYS A 29 2.58 -32.10 27.36
N MET A 30 2.10 -32.96 28.27
CA MET A 30 1.85 -32.60 29.66
C MET A 30 3.12 -32.13 30.39
N SER A 31 4.26 -32.78 30.12
CA SER A 31 5.57 -32.37 30.63
C SER A 31 5.98 -30.98 30.12
N LEU A 32 5.77 -30.70 28.83
CA LEU A 32 6.06 -29.39 28.22
C LEU A 32 5.22 -28.26 28.80
N LEU A 33 3.92 -28.49 29.07
CA LEU A 33 3.08 -27.49 29.74
C LEU A 33 3.58 -27.14 31.15
N LEU A 34 4.11 -28.13 31.87
CA LEU A 34 4.64 -27.94 33.22
C LEU A 34 6.00 -27.23 33.21
N ILE A 35 6.91 -27.66 32.34
CA ILE A 35 8.28 -27.12 32.27
C ILE A 35 8.25 -25.67 31.76
N TYR A 36 7.49 -25.38 30.72
CA TYR A 36 7.51 -24.08 30.05
C TYR A 36 6.35 -23.16 30.45
N ARG A 37 5.44 -23.62 31.33
CA ARG A 37 4.25 -22.87 31.78
C ARG A 37 3.43 -22.30 30.61
N ILE A 38 3.28 -23.08 29.55
CA ILE A 38 2.49 -22.72 28.36
C ILE A 38 1.08 -23.28 28.53
N GLU A 39 0.07 -22.59 27.97
CA GLU A 39 -1.30 -23.09 27.92
C GLU A 39 -1.50 -24.15 26.81
N PRO A 40 -2.42 -25.12 26.98
CA PRO A 40 -2.63 -26.22 26.03
C PRO A 40 -2.86 -25.78 24.58
N GLU A 41 -3.66 -24.73 24.34
CA GLU A 41 -3.96 -24.20 23.01
C GLU A 41 -2.72 -23.56 22.37
N ALA A 42 -1.93 -22.83 23.15
CA ALA A 42 -0.68 -22.23 22.68
C ALA A 42 0.37 -23.29 22.34
N LEU A 43 0.39 -24.43 23.05
CA LEU A 43 1.25 -25.55 22.70
C LEU A 43 0.83 -26.20 21.36
N HIS A 44 -0.48 -26.29 21.10
CA HIS A 44 -1.02 -26.78 19.83
C HIS A 44 -0.63 -25.90 18.65
N THR A 45 -0.82 -24.58 18.75
CA THR A 45 -0.43 -23.65 17.69
C THR A 45 1.07 -23.72 17.39
N LYS A 46 1.91 -23.90 18.43
CA LYS A 46 3.35 -24.06 18.24
C LYS A 46 3.70 -25.40 17.56
N TRP A 47 2.97 -26.46 17.85
CA TRP A 47 3.12 -27.75 17.18
C TRP A 47 2.72 -27.65 15.69
N GLU A 48 1.58 -27.03 15.38
CA GLU A 48 1.14 -26.82 14.00
C GLU A 48 2.15 -25.99 13.20
N ALA A 49 2.67 -24.91 13.79
CA ALA A 49 3.71 -24.10 13.17
C ALA A 49 5.01 -24.89 12.92
N TYR A 50 5.39 -25.78 13.85
CA TYR A 50 6.56 -26.65 13.70
C TYR A 50 6.37 -27.65 12.55
N ILE A 51 5.21 -28.29 12.47
CA ILE A 51 4.89 -29.23 11.39
C ILE A 51 4.85 -28.50 10.06
N MET A 52 4.14 -27.37 9.94
CA MET A 52 4.10 -26.58 8.70
C MET A 52 5.49 -26.18 8.21
N ASN A 53 6.40 -25.81 9.11
CA ASN A 53 7.78 -25.47 8.75
C ASN A 53 8.58 -26.69 8.27
N GLN A 54 8.29 -27.90 8.77
CA GLN A 54 8.92 -29.11 8.28
C GLN A 54 8.33 -29.56 6.93
N THR A 55 7.00 -29.49 6.75
CA THR A 55 6.35 -29.85 5.48
C THR A 55 6.83 -28.96 4.34
N ASN A 56 7.03 -27.66 4.60
CA ASN A 56 7.59 -26.72 3.64
C ASN A 56 9.07 -27.00 3.29
N ALA A 57 9.81 -27.72 4.15
CA ALA A 57 11.22 -28.02 3.94
C ALA A 57 11.47 -29.35 3.21
N THR A 58 10.60 -30.35 3.37
CA THR A 58 10.78 -31.69 2.78
C THR A 58 9.89 -31.96 1.57
N GLY A 59 8.82 -31.19 1.35
CA GLY A 59 8.01 -31.27 0.13
C GLY A 59 7.06 -32.48 0.03
N ASP A 60 7.02 -33.34 1.06
CA ASP A 60 6.10 -34.47 1.15
C ASP A 60 4.84 -34.07 1.94
N GLU A 61 3.65 -34.38 1.40
CA GLU A 61 2.35 -34.27 2.10
C GLU A 61 2.23 -35.36 3.18
N GLU A 62 3.01 -35.24 4.25
CA GLU A 62 2.96 -36.22 5.35
C GLU A 62 1.85 -35.89 6.36
N ASP A 63 1.09 -36.93 6.72
CA ASP A 63 0.04 -36.91 7.73
C ASP A 63 0.59 -36.36 9.06
N GLY A 64 -0.16 -35.45 9.72
CA GLY A 64 0.22 -34.67 10.91
C GLY A 64 0.45 -35.49 12.20
N SER A 65 0.83 -36.76 12.05
CA SER A 65 1.06 -37.75 13.09
C SER A 65 2.20 -37.36 14.03
N MET A 66 1.96 -37.59 15.32
CA MET A 66 2.81 -37.20 16.44
C MET A 66 3.75 -38.36 16.81
N THR A 67 4.75 -38.62 15.95
CA THR A 67 5.76 -39.67 16.17
C THR A 67 6.80 -39.23 17.22
N SER A 68 7.49 -40.21 17.83
CA SER A 68 8.48 -39.92 18.88
C SER A 68 9.63 -39.03 18.40
N GLU A 69 10.08 -39.18 17.16
CA GLU A 69 11.16 -38.39 16.56
C GLU A 69 10.75 -36.93 16.33
N ARG A 70 9.54 -36.70 15.83
CA ARG A 70 8.99 -35.35 15.63
C ARG A 70 8.73 -34.62 16.94
N LEU A 71 8.31 -35.34 17.98
CA LEU A 71 8.15 -34.79 19.33
C LEU A 71 9.49 -34.30 19.91
N GLU A 72 10.57 -35.04 19.69
CA GLU A 72 11.91 -34.67 20.16
C GLU A 72 12.47 -33.47 19.39
N GLY A 73 12.24 -33.43 18.08
CA GLY A 73 12.55 -32.26 17.25
C GLY A 73 11.75 -31.02 17.65
N PHE A 74 10.45 -31.17 17.93
CA PHE A 74 9.58 -30.09 18.41
C PHE A 74 10.06 -29.55 19.76
N LYS A 75 10.40 -30.43 20.71
CA LYS A 75 10.94 -30.05 22.02
C LYS A 75 12.23 -29.22 21.90
N SER A 76 13.11 -29.62 20.99
CA SER A 76 14.36 -28.90 20.70
C SER A 76 14.08 -27.52 20.07
N ASN A 77 13.14 -27.45 19.13
CA ASN A 77 12.72 -26.19 18.50
C ASN A 77 12.10 -25.24 19.54
N LEU A 78 11.15 -25.73 20.35
CA LEU A 78 10.47 -24.97 21.39
C LEU A 78 11.46 -24.39 22.40
N ARG A 79 12.46 -25.17 22.82
CA ARG A 79 13.53 -24.71 23.71
C ARG A 79 14.32 -23.57 23.09
N ARG A 80 14.75 -23.70 21.82
CA ARG A 80 15.50 -22.66 21.11
C ARG A 80 14.71 -21.37 20.97
N THR A 81 13.42 -21.45 20.62
CA THR A 81 12.55 -20.28 20.47
C THR A 81 12.37 -19.54 21.80
N LEU A 82 12.20 -20.26 22.90
CA LEU A 82 12.04 -19.66 24.23
C LEU A 82 13.35 -19.06 24.75
N GLU A 83 14.49 -19.71 24.50
CA GLU A 83 15.81 -19.16 24.84
C GLU A 83 16.11 -17.86 24.05
N GLN A 84 15.71 -17.78 22.78
CA GLN A 84 15.83 -16.56 21.96
C GLN A 84 14.93 -15.42 22.47
N GLN A 85 13.69 -15.73 22.87
CA GLN A 85 12.77 -14.74 23.45
C GLN A 85 13.28 -14.20 24.80
N SER A 86 13.87 -15.06 25.63
CA SER A 86 14.51 -14.64 26.89
C SER A 86 15.72 -13.72 26.68
N HIS A 87 16.54 -13.97 25.65
CA HIS A 87 17.70 -13.12 25.33
C HIS A 87 17.31 -11.77 24.72
N GLN A 88 16.15 -11.67 24.06
CA GLN A 88 15.62 -10.40 23.58
C GLN A 88 15.08 -9.52 24.72
N GLN A 89 14.52 -10.12 25.78
CA GLN A 89 14.07 -9.38 26.96
C GLN A 89 15.22 -8.87 27.84
N SER A 90 16.33 -9.61 27.99
CA SER A 90 17.45 -9.17 28.85
C SER A 90 18.22 -7.96 28.30
N ASN A 91 18.27 -7.78 26.98
CA ASN A 91 18.91 -6.62 26.35
C ASN A 91 18.11 -5.31 26.46
N GLN A 92 16.84 -5.35 26.86
CA GLN A 92 16.04 -4.13 27.08
C GLN A 92 16.24 -3.51 28.48
N TYR A 93 16.80 -4.25 29.45
CA TYR A 93 16.90 -3.79 30.85
C TYR A 93 18.23 -3.09 31.24
N GLN A 94 19.21 -2.96 30.33
CA GLN A 94 20.47 -2.24 30.61
C GLN A 94 20.50 -0.77 30.14
N GLY A 95 19.37 -0.23 29.66
CA GLY A 95 19.30 1.08 29.03
C GLY A 95 18.67 2.22 29.83
N HIS A 96 18.61 2.18 31.17
CA HIS A 96 18.10 3.33 31.95
C HIS A 96 18.80 3.55 33.29
N SER A 97 19.63 4.62 33.37
CA SER A 97 19.92 5.32 34.62
C SER A 97 20.05 6.84 34.41
N THR A 98 19.00 7.54 34.87
CA THR A 98 19.00 8.81 35.62
C THR A 98 19.73 10.05 35.07
N ALA A 99 18.96 11.06 34.67
CA ALA A 99 19.34 12.47 34.88
C ALA A 99 18.12 13.28 35.35
N SER A 100 18.03 13.46 36.67
CA SER A 100 17.14 14.40 37.34
C SER A 100 17.73 15.82 37.33
N SER A 101 16.84 16.79 37.34
CA SER A 101 17.02 18.24 37.34
C SER A 101 18.13 18.82 38.23
N SER A 102 18.80 19.86 37.73
CA SER A 102 19.24 20.99 38.56
C SER A 102 19.35 22.28 37.74
N PHE A 103 18.68 23.31 38.26
CA PHE A 103 18.74 24.72 37.89
C PHE A 103 20.18 25.26 37.79
N ALA A 104 20.46 26.08 36.78
CA ALA A 104 21.52 27.09 36.85
C ALA A 104 21.18 28.31 35.97
N THR A 105 21.24 29.47 36.60
CA THR A 105 20.78 30.79 36.14
C THR A 105 21.83 31.50 35.28
N THR A 106 21.38 32.01 34.13
CA THR A 106 21.79 33.19 33.33
C THR A 106 23.18 33.82 33.46
N LYS A 107 23.86 34.04 32.31
CA LYS A 107 24.47 35.33 31.97
C LYS A 107 24.23 35.72 30.50
N ARG A 108 23.50 36.83 30.32
CA ARG A 108 23.39 37.62 29.09
C ARG A 108 24.68 38.44 28.90
N ALA A 109 25.12 38.59 27.66
CA ALA A 109 25.95 39.73 27.24
C ALA A 109 25.29 40.43 26.05
N ALA A 110 25.13 41.73 26.19
CA ALA A 110 24.36 42.61 25.32
C ALA A 110 25.23 43.29 24.26
N ILE A 111 24.60 43.58 23.12
CA ILE A 111 25.09 44.39 21.99
C ILE A 111 24.92 45.88 22.30
N ARG A 112 25.87 46.74 21.87
CA ARG A 112 25.64 48.14 21.40
C ARG A 112 26.93 48.80 20.79
N PRO A 113 26.87 49.93 20.03
CA PRO A 113 27.27 49.93 18.61
C PRO A 113 28.12 51.15 18.10
N ARG A 114 28.37 51.15 16.76
CA ARG A 114 28.70 52.25 15.80
C ARG A 114 30.13 52.84 15.74
N GLN A 115 30.74 52.89 14.54
CA GLN A 115 30.72 54.03 13.58
C GLN A 115 31.54 53.81 12.27
N ASN A 116 30.97 54.30 11.16
CA ASN A 116 31.50 54.94 9.93
C ASN A 116 32.42 54.20 8.92
N GLY A 117 32.02 54.24 7.63
CA GLY A 117 32.70 53.70 6.42
C GLY A 117 33.84 54.58 5.86
N PRO A 118 34.15 54.63 4.54
CA PRO A 118 33.46 54.00 3.38
C PRO A 118 34.39 53.44 2.25
N VAL A 119 33.76 52.85 1.21
CA VAL A 119 34.14 52.60 -0.22
C VAL A 119 35.61 52.39 -0.65
N SER A 120 35.90 51.29 -1.39
CA SER A 120 36.44 51.35 -2.77
C SER A 120 36.45 49.99 -3.47
N LYS A 121 36.30 50.08 -4.79
CA LYS A 121 36.13 49.05 -5.84
C LYS A 121 37.39 48.24 -6.15
N PHE A 122 37.19 47.29 -7.09
CA PHE A 122 38.14 46.56 -7.95
C PHE A 122 38.67 45.25 -7.38
N SER A 123 38.95 44.20 -8.16
CA SER A 123 38.50 43.66 -9.45
C SER A 123 39.39 42.44 -9.68
N SER A 124 38.84 41.39 -10.30
CA SER A 124 39.50 40.44 -11.21
C SER A 124 41.02 40.19 -11.09
N GLY A 125 41.39 38.91 -10.98
CA GLY A 125 42.73 38.47 -11.37
C GLY A 125 43.03 37.02 -11.04
N ALA A 126 42.88 36.16 -12.05
CA ALA A 126 43.42 34.80 -12.06
C ALA A 126 44.96 34.83 -11.98
N GLY A 127 45.54 33.79 -11.37
CA GLY A 127 46.98 33.57 -11.33
C GLY A 127 47.30 32.12 -10.96
N SER A 128 47.63 31.35 -11.99
CA SER A 128 48.27 30.03 -11.94
C SER A 128 49.65 30.12 -11.29
N GLY A 129 50.10 29.06 -10.58
CA GLY A 129 51.45 29.01 -9.99
C GLY A 129 51.77 27.76 -9.19
N HIS A 130 51.87 26.65 -9.91
CA HIS A 130 52.65 25.41 -9.72
C HIS A 130 53.88 25.38 -8.75
N ILE A 131 54.16 24.17 -8.20
CA ILE A 131 55.46 23.56 -7.76
C ILE A 131 55.74 23.63 -6.23
N ASP A 132 56.20 22.60 -5.48
CA ASP A 132 56.67 21.23 -5.74
C ASP A 132 56.49 20.31 -4.51
N GLU A 133 56.72 19.03 -4.76
CA GLU A 133 56.78 17.86 -3.87
C GLU A 133 57.72 17.94 -2.65
N SER A 134 57.36 17.21 -1.58
CA SER A 134 58.27 16.19 -1.01
C SER A 134 57.52 15.15 -0.17
N PHE A 135 57.81 13.90 -0.51
CA PHE A 135 57.33 12.62 0.01
C PHE A 135 57.60 12.41 1.51
N ILE A 136 56.66 11.75 2.21
CA ILE A 136 56.95 10.53 3.00
C ILE A 136 55.84 9.50 2.76
N ASP A 137 56.30 8.33 2.34
CA ASP A 137 55.61 7.11 1.95
C ASP A 137 55.15 6.29 3.18
N SER A 138 53.99 5.63 3.08
CA SER A 138 53.59 4.46 3.88
C SER A 138 52.42 3.78 3.18
N GLY A 139 52.77 2.83 2.31
CA GLY A 139 51.85 2.08 1.47
C GLY A 139 50.90 1.14 2.22
N SER A 140 49.69 1.02 1.66
CA SER A 140 48.94 -0.23 1.64
C SER A 140 48.23 -0.36 0.29
N ASN A 141 48.81 -1.15 -0.60
CA ASN A 141 48.21 -1.54 -1.87
C ASN A 141 47.05 -2.51 -1.58
N THR A 142 45.81 -2.03 -1.63
CA THR A 142 44.64 -2.88 -1.86
C THR A 142 44.29 -2.78 -3.34
N ALA A 143 44.91 -3.66 -4.13
CA ALA A 143 44.50 -3.88 -5.50
C ALA A 143 43.09 -4.47 -5.50
N MET A 144 42.12 -3.67 -5.95
CA MET A 144 40.76 -4.12 -6.25
C MET A 144 40.84 -5.20 -7.33
N PRO A 145 40.25 -6.39 -7.16
CA PRO A 145 40.20 -7.36 -8.22
C PRO A 145 39.25 -6.83 -9.30
N THR A 146 39.81 -6.38 -10.43
CA THR A 146 39.08 -6.20 -11.68
C THR A 146 38.68 -7.58 -12.19
N SER A 147 37.50 -8.06 -11.78
CA SER A 147 36.86 -9.19 -12.43
C SER A 147 36.41 -8.75 -13.82
N VAL A 148 37.15 -9.22 -14.82
CA VAL A 148 36.77 -9.24 -16.22
C VAL A 148 35.36 -9.83 -16.34
N ILE A 149 34.46 -9.12 -17.02
CA ILE A 149 33.10 -9.57 -17.39
C ILE A 149 33.20 -10.98 -17.99
N ARG A 150 32.88 -12.00 -17.20
CA ARG A 150 32.67 -13.35 -17.71
C ARG A 150 31.18 -13.49 -17.97
N ASN A 151 30.79 -13.34 -19.24
CA ASN A 151 29.61 -14.02 -19.76
C ASN A 151 29.87 -15.54 -19.77
N SER A 152 29.99 -16.15 -18.59
CA SER A 152 29.76 -17.59 -18.49
C SER A 152 28.26 -17.78 -18.49
N VAL A 153 27.74 -18.46 -19.51
CA VAL A 153 26.38 -18.98 -19.55
C VAL A 153 26.21 -19.89 -18.33
N SER A 154 25.75 -19.31 -17.21
CA SER A 154 25.34 -20.05 -16.05
C SER A 154 24.15 -20.91 -16.47
N LYS A 155 24.08 -22.14 -15.96
CA LYS A 155 22.88 -22.95 -16.16
C LYS A 155 21.68 -22.12 -15.66
N PRO A 156 20.57 -22.06 -16.41
CA PRO A 156 19.39 -21.31 -15.98
C PRO A 156 18.97 -21.78 -14.59
N SER A 157 18.57 -20.83 -13.75
CA SER A 157 18.14 -21.11 -12.40
C SER A 157 16.93 -22.06 -12.42
N THR A 158 16.72 -22.80 -11.32
CA THR A 158 15.54 -23.66 -11.19
C THR A 158 14.25 -22.87 -11.37
N SER A 159 14.17 -21.65 -10.83
CA SER A 159 13.00 -20.78 -10.97
C SER A 159 12.82 -20.33 -12.43
N SER A 160 13.89 -19.99 -13.15
CA SER A 160 13.83 -19.63 -14.58
C SER A 160 13.28 -20.78 -15.42
N ILE A 161 13.70 -22.03 -15.14
CA ILE A 161 13.20 -23.22 -15.85
C ILE A 161 11.71 -23.42 -15.56
N GLN A 162 11.30 -23.33 -14.29
CA GLN A 162 9.90 -23.47 -13.90
C GLN A 162 9.01 -22.38 -14.51
N PHE A 163 9.48 -21.13 -14.49
CA PHE A 163 8.79 -20.00 -15.10
C PHE A 163 8.63 -20.21 -16.61
N ALA A 164 9.68 -20.63 -17.32
CA ALA A 164 9.60 -20.90 -18.76
C ALA A 164 8.65 -22.06 -19.10
N GLN A 165 8.55 -23.07 -18.23
CA GLN A 165 7.72 -24.27 -18.44
C GLN A 165 6.28 -24.16 -17.90
N ARG A 166 5.92 -23.02 -17.29
CA ARG A 166 4.57 -22.80 -16.75
C ARG A 166 3.51 -22.94 -17.86
N LYS A 167 2.39 -23.59 -17.54
CA LYS A 167 1.31 -23.88 -18.49
C LYS A 167 0.16 -22.88 -18.45
N ASN A 168 0.10 -22.08 -17.40
CA ASN A 168 -0.96 -21.13 -17.10
C ASN A 168 -0.70 -19.73 -17.68
N ILE A 169 0.19 -19.61 -18.68
CA ILE A 169 0.39 -18.35 -19.40
C ILE A 169 -0.93 -17.90 -20.03
N SER A 170 -1.27 -16.62 -19.92
CA SER A 170 -2.50 -16.04 -20.46
C SER A 170 -3.81 -16.58 -19.87
N GLU A 171 -3.77 -17.42 -18.84
CA GLU A 171 -4.97 -17.87 -18.14
C GLU A 171 -5.59 -16.69 -17.38
N ILE A 172 -6.93 -16.58 -17.45
CA ILE A 172 -7.69 -15.50 -16.81
C ILE A 172 -8.18 -16.02 -15.45
N ASP A 173 -7.66 -15.44 -14.38
CA ASP A 173 -8.04 -15.78 -12.99
C ASP A 173 -9.43 -15.23 -12.63
N GLU A 174 -9.76 -14.03 -13.13
CA GLU A 174 -11.01 -13.33 -12.82
C GLU A 174 -11.38 -12.38 -13.97
N THR A 175 -12.68 -12.27 -14.26
CA THR A 175 -13.23 -11.25 -15.18
C THR A 175 -14.37 -10.50 -14.51
N LEU A 176 -14.25 -9.17 -14.45
CA LEU A 176 -15.33 -8.26 -14.13
C LEU A 176 -16.01 -7.78 -15.43
N ASN A 177 -17.35 -7.73 -15.44
CA ASN A 177 -18.16 -7.29 -16.58
C ASN A 177 -17.88 -8.08 -17.87
N SER A 178 -18.00 -9.41 -17.79
CA SER A 178 -17.77 -10.33 -18.91
C SER A 178 -18.72 -10.13 -20.09
N ASN A 179 -19.85 -9.45 -19.87
CA ASN A 179 -20.81 -9.05 -20.91
C ASN A 179 -20.24 -8.02 -21.90
N LEU A 180 -19.19 -7.29 -21.54
CA LEU A 180 -18.54 -6.33 -22.41
C LEU A 180 -17.50 -7.03 -23.31
N GLY A 181 -17.50 -6.70 -24.59
CA GLY A 181 -16.54 -7.25 -25.56
C GLY A 181 -15.11 -6.74 -25.32
N LEU A 182 -14.11 -7.52 -25.76
CA LEU A 182 -12.74 -7.03 -25.87
C LEU A 182 -12.57 -6.23 -27.16
N ARG A 183 -11.64 -5.27 -27.16
CA ARG A 183 -11.23 -4.61 -28.41
C ARG A 183 -10.36 -5.58 -29.22
N MET A 184 -10.85 -5.95 -30.40
CA MET A 184 -10.16 -6.84 -31.33
C MET A 184 -9.22 -6.10 -32.28
N GLU A 185 -9.58 -4.88 -32.65
CA GLU A 185 -8.82 -4.07 -33.60
C GLU A 185 -7.68 -3.31 -32.88
N PRO A 186 -6.53 -3.12 -33.55
CA PRO A 186 -5.50 -2.24 -33.04
C PRO A 186 -6.01 -0.79 -32.98
N PRO A 187 -5.40 0.06 -32.14
CA PRO A 187 -5.73 1.48 -32.14
C PRO A 187 -5.48 2.06 -33.54
N HIS A 188 -6.42 2.89 -34.01
CA HIS A 188 -6.28 3.56 -35.30
C HIS A 188 -4.96 4.36 -35.34
N SER A 189 -4.21 4.22 -36.44
CA SER A 189 -2.99 5.01 -36.67
C SER A 189 -3.39 6.45 -37.00
N ASN A 190 -3.37 7.31 -35.98
CA ASN A 190 -3.54 8.75 -36.11
C ASN A 190 -2.19 9.45 -35.96
N THR A 191 -2.14 10.73 -36.34
CA THR A 191 -0.97 11.60 -36.14
C THR A 191 -0.75 11.98 -34.67
N GLU A 192 -1.73 11.70 -33.80
CA GLU A 192 -1.72 12.04 -32.38
C GLU A 192 -2.20 10.85 -31.54
N HIS A 193 -1.84 10.84 -30.26
CA HIS A 193 -2.35 9.86 -29.31
C HIS A 193 -3.84 10.05 -29.06
N ARG A 194 -4.52 8.92 -28.84
CA ARG A 194 -5.98 8.90 -28.66
C ARG A 194 -6.44 9.36 -27.28
N ASN A 195 -5.54 9.43 -26.30
CA ASN A 195 -5.90 9.76 -24.91
C ASN A 195 -5.13 10.98 -24.39
N ASP A 196 -5.86 11.85 -23.70
CA ASP A 196 -5.28 12.92 -22.90
C ASP A 196 -5.05 12.42 -21.48
N ILE A 197 -3.86 12.69 -20.95
CA ILE A 197 -3.50 12.30 -19.58
C ILE A 197 -3.24 13.57 -18.78
N SER A 198 -3.92 13.72 -17.65
CA SER A 198 -3.76 14.89 -16.78
C SER A 198 -3.65 14.49 -15.32
N LEU A 199 -2.81 15.18 -14.54
CA LEU A 199 -2.70 14.95 -13.10
C LEU A 199 -3.79 15.74 -12.37
N VAL A 200 -4.52 15.10 -11.45
CA VAL A 200 -5.45 15.79 -10.55
C VAL A 200 -4.69 16.52 -9.45
N ALA A 201 -3.62 15.89 -8.94
CA ALA A 201 -2.70 16.50 -8.00
C ALA A 201 -1.25 16.15 -8.37
N SER A 202 -0.35 17.11 -8.23
CA SER A 202 1.08 16.92 -8.49
C SER A 202 1.85 16.94 -7.18
N VAL A 203 2.59 15.87 -6.91
CA VAL A 203 3.55 15.81 -5.80
C VAL A 203 4.90 16.30 -6.32
N LYS A 204 5.36 17.44 -5.82
CA LYS A 204 6.69 17.97 -6.14
C LYS A 204 7.73 17.33 -5.22
N PRO A 205 9.00 17.20 -5.64
CA PRO A 205 10.07 16.80 -4.74
C PRO A 205 10.13 17.71 -3.50
N TYR A 206 10.21 17.11 -2.32
CA TYR A 206 10.28 17.82 -1.04
C TYR A 206 11.35 17.19 -0.13
N ARG A 207 11.71 17.92 0.93
CA ARG A 207 12.64 17.41 1.94
C ARG A 207 11.86 16.58 2.94
N TYR A 208 12.30 15.34 3.13
CA TYR A 208 11.76 14.40 4.12
C TYR A 208 12.88 13.97 5.10
N MET A 209 12.65 12.94 5.91
CA MET A 209 13.53 12.44 7.00
C MET A 209 13.64 13.33 8.23
N PHE A 210 12.80 14.36 8.33
CA PHE A 210 12.63 15.14 9.55
C PHE A 210 11.17 15.56 9.68
N GLU A 211 10.51 15.11 10.73
CA GLU A 211 9.11 15.43 11.04
C GLU A 211 9.03 15.95 12.47
N LYS A 212 8.36 17.10 12.68
CA LYS A 212 8.06 17.54 14.05
C LYS A 212 6.79 16.86 14.53
N ILE A 213 6.82 16.39 15.77
CA ILE A 213 5.65 15.79 16.44
C ILE A 213 4.45 16.76 16.42
N THR A 214 4.70 18.07 16.51
CA THR A 214 3.65 19.09 16.43
C THR A 214 2.96 19.12 15.08
N GLU A 215 3.71 19.08 13.98
CA GLU A 215 3.18 19.14 12.61
C GLU A 215 2.38 17.87 12.29
N LYS A 216 2.90 16.70 12.70
CA LYS A 216 2.16 15.44 12.62
C LYS A 216 0.85 15.48 13.39
N ALA A 217 0.90 15.98 14.63
CA ALA A 217 -0.29 16.06 15.48
C ALA A 217 -1.32 17.04 14.91
N GLU A 218 -0.88 18.13 14.26
CA GLU A 218 -1.74 19.08 13.54
C GLU A 218 -2.40 18.43 12.32
N ALA A 219 -1.64 17.77 11.44
CA ALA A 219 -2.21 17.09 10.26
C ALA A 219 -3.26 16.03 10.64
N LEU A 220 -3.04 15.33 11.75
CA LEU A 220 -3.98 14.35 12.30
C LEU A 220 -5.22 15.01 12.92
N ASP A 221 -5.10 16.19 13.52
CA ASP A 221 -6.19 16.96 14.14
C ASP A 221 -7.07 17.61 13.08
N ASP A 222 -6.43 18.28 12.10
CA ASP A 222 -7.05 18.96 10.96
C ASP A 222 -7.98 18.01 10.19
N ARG A 223 -7.59 16.74 10.06
CA ARG A 223 -8.41 15.73 9.41
C ARG A 223 -9.71 15.44 10.13
N ILE A 224 -9.72 15.39 11.47
CA ILE A 224 -10.95 15.18 12.25
C ILE A 224 -11.86 16.40 12.06
N ASP A 225 -11.30 17.61 12.14
CA ASP A 225 -12.04 18.86 12.00
C ASP A 225 -12.62 19.04 10.59
N TRP A 226 -11.87 18.66 9.56
CA TRP A 226 -12.35 18.67 8.18
C TRP A 226 -13.56 17.75 7.98
N PHE A 227 -13.53 16.53 8.53
CA PHE A 227 -14.68 15.63 8.49
C PHE A 227 -15.85 16.13 9.34
N ALA A 228 -15.59 16.83 10.44
CA ALA A 228 -16.63 17.44 11.27
C ALA A 228 -17.38 18.51 10.48
N ASP A 229 -16.66 19.37 9.77
CA ASP A 229 -17.24 20.40 8.92
C ASP A 229 -17.95 19.83 7.71
N LEU A 230 -17.39 18.78 7.08
CA LEU A 230 -18.07 18.04 6.03
C LEU A 230 -19.41 17.46 6.51
N TYR A 231 -19.44 16.85 7.69
CA TYR A 231 -20.65 16.27 8.24
C TYR A 231 -21.69 17.34 8.60
N ARG A 232 -21.27 18.45 9.22
CA ARG A 232 -22.16 19.60 9.52
C ARG A 232 -22.76 20.21 8.25
N LYS A 233 -21.99 20.33 7.17
CA LYS A 233 -22.49 20.84 5.89
C LYS A 233 -23.58 19.93 5.30
N ALA A 234 -23.40 18.62 5.40
CA ALA A 234 -24.38 17.66 4.90
C ALA A 234 -25.61 17.51 5.82
N TYR A 235 -25.43 17.70 7.13
CA TYR A 235 -26.47 17.56 8.14
C TYR A 235 -26.47 18.76 9.11
N PRO A 236 -26.97 19.95 8.68
CA PRO A 236 -26.85 21.21 9.41
C PRO A 236 -27.46 21.22 10.82
N ASP A 237 -28.48 20.39 11.04
CA ASP A 237 -29.17 20.27 12.34
C ASP A 237 -28.37 19.44 13.36
N THR A 238 -27.27 18.79 12.95
CA THR A 238 -26.47 17.96 13.86
C THR A 238 -25.54 18.82 14.71
N VAL A 239 -25.70 18.71 16.02
CA VAL A 239 -24.73 19.25 16.99
C VAL A 239 -23.73 18.16 17.36
N LEU A 240 -22.44 18.45 17.20
CA LEU A 240 -21.35 17.56 17.59
C LEU A 240 -20.93 17.87 19.04
N HIS A 241 -20.90 16.83 19.87
CA HIS A 241 -20.59 16.95 21.30
C HIS A 241 -19.20 16.40 21.63
N ASN A 242 -18.66 16.83 22.78
CA ASN A 242 -17.49 16.19 23.37
C ASN A 242 -17.92 14.86 24.03
N PRO A 243 -17.45 13.70 23.55
CA PRO A 243 -17.84 12.40 24.09
C PRO A 243 -17.33 12.18 25.51
N ALA A 244 -16.31 12.90 25.99
CA ALA A 244 -15.79 12.79 27.35
C ALA A 244 -16.67 13.46 28.41
N TYR A 245 -17.62 14.32 28.01
CA TYR A 245 -18.54 14.95 28.95
C TYR A 245 -19.72 14.02 29.25
N PRO A 246 -20.03 13.78 30.54
CA PRO A 246 -21.18 12.97 30.92
C PRO A 246 -22.49 13.54 30.37
N SER A 247 -23.32 12.68 29.78
CA SER A 247 -24.64 13.00 29.27
C SER A 247 -25.61 11.86 29.57
N GLN A 248 -26.85 12.21 29.92
CA GLN A 248 -27.96 11.26 30.06
C GLN A 248 -28.76 11.07 28.76
N SER A 249 -28.54 11.94 27.76
CA SER A 249 -29.15 11.83 26.43
C SER A 249 -28.16 11.25 25.43
N ILE A 250 -28.72 10.64 24.37
CA ILE A 250 -27.94 10.26 23.18
C ILE A 250 -27.38 11.53 22.55
N VAL A 251 -26.07 11.55 22.32
CA VAL A 251 -25.35 12.64 21.66
C VAL A 251 -24.61 12.12 20.44
N THR A 252 -24.41 13.00 19.45
CA THR A 252 -23.62 12.69 18.26
C THR A 252 -22.20 13.23 18.42
N VAL A 253 -21.22 12.40 18.12
CA VAL A 253 -19.80 12.66 18.33
C VAL A 253 -19.00 12.26 17.09
N ILE A 254 -17.87 12.91 16.88
CA ILE A 254 -16.94 12.60 15.79
C ILE A 254 -15.55 12.39 16.36
N GLY A 255 -14.80 11.48 15.76
CA GLY A 255 -13.40 11.28 16.11
C GLY A 255 -12.73 10.21 15.27
N ARG A 256 -11.46 9.98 15.58
CA ARG A 256 -10.63 8.93 15.01
C ARG A 256 -10.69 7.68 15.88
N ILE A 257 -10.87 6.52 15.27
CA ILE A 257 -10.71 5.22 15.92
C ILE A 257 -9.22 5.00 16.23
N CYS A 258 -8.94 4.68 17.48
CA CYS A 258 -7.64 4.33 18.02
C CYS A 258 -7.76 3.02 18.82
N SER A 259 -6.62 2.47 19.21
CA SER A 259 -6.53 1.32 20.09
C SER A 259 -5.80 1.68 21.39
N ASP A 260 -6.31 1.23 22.53
CA ASP A 260 -5.62 1.29 23.84
C ASP A 260 -4.91 -0.02 24.21
N ALA A 261 -4.82 -0.97 23.27
CA ALA A 261 -4.10 -2.21 23.51
C ALA A 261 -2.62 -1.91 23.81
N ASN A 262 -2.17 -2.30 25.00
CA ASN A 262 -0.77 -2.10 25.41
C ASN A 262 0.21 -2.89 24.51
N GLU A 263 -0.21 -4.07 24.03
CA GLU A 263 0.51 -4.92 23.09
C GLU A 263 -0.49 -5.79 22.29
N GLY A 264 -0.18 -6.08 21.02
CA GLY A 264 -0.96 -6.99 20.17
C GLY A 264 -2.04 -6.33 19.31
N LYS A 265 -2.74 -7.16 18.53
CA LYS A 265 -3.76 -6.71 17.56
C LYS A 265 -4.97 -6.10 18.27
N SER A 266 -5.45 -4.99 17.72
CA SER A 266 -6.64 -4.28 18.21
C SER A 266 -7.87 -5.19 18.19
N ASN A 267 -8.73 -5.05 19.20
CA ASN A 267 -9.96 -5.82 19.33
C ASN A 267 -11.10 -4.93 19.84
N GLU A 268 -12.32 -5.48 19.93
CA GLU A 268 -13.52 -4.70 20.28
C GLU A 268 -13.42 -4.01 21.66
N ARG A 269 -12.69 -4.60 22.62
CA ARG A 269 -12.54 -4.04 23.96
C ARG A 269 -11.46 -2.97 24.05
N SER A 270 -10.59 -2.90 23.04
CA SER A 270 -9.50 -1.92 23.00
C SER A 270 -9.84 -0.68 22.17
N LEU A 271 -11.07 -0.60 21.65
CA LEU A 271 -11.53 0.51 20.83
C LEU A 271 -11.64 1.80 21.65
N VAL A 272 -11.01 2.85 21.13
CA VAL A 272 -11.04 4.20 21.69
C VAL A 272 -11.37 5.19 20.59
N LEU A 273 -12.14 6.22 20.93
CA LEU A 273 -12.39 7.37 20.08
C LEU A 273 -11.52 8.55 20.53
N GLU A 274 -10.68 9.03 19.63
CA GLU A 274 -9.90 10.25 19.81
C GLU A 274 -10.61 11.43 19.14
N THR A 275 -10.84 12.50 19.90
CA THR A 275 -11.45 13.73 19.39
C THR A 275 -10.40 14.74 18.91
N SER A 276 -10.83 15.71 18.11
CA SER A 276 -9.97 16.85 17.80
C SER A 276 -9.76 17.75 19.01
N ARG A 277 -8.75 18.62 18.94
CA ARG A 277 -8.49 19.64 19.95
C ARG A 277 -9.65 20.63 20.06
N SER A 278 -10.26 21.00 18.94
CA SER A 278 -11.35 21.98 18.90
C SER A 278 -12.66 21.44 19.51
N ILE A 279 -12.98 20.15 19.30
CA ILE A 279 -14.23 19.53 19.78
C ILE A 279 -14.09 18.99 21.20
N GLY A 280 -13.00 18.28 21.49
CA GLY A 280 -12.85 17.51 22.73
C GLY A 280 -11.49 17.64 23.40
N GLY A 281 -10.69 18.64 23.04
CA GLY A 281 -9.38 18.89 23.64
C GLY A 281 -8.35 17.79 23.36
N GLY A 282 -8.54 17.00 22.30
CA GLY A 282 -7.67 15.84 22.02
C GLY A 282 -7.91 14.65 22.95
N SER A 283 -9.04 14.64 23.65
CA SER A 283 -9.35 13.56 24.62
C SER A 283 -9.65 12.25 23.91
N ARG A 284 -9.34 11.17 24.62
CA ARG A 284 -9.58 9.78 24.21
C ARG A 284 -10.56 9.13 25.16
N ILE A 285 -11.57 8.47 24.63
CA ILE A 285 -12.58 7.75 25.41
C ILE A 285 -12.81 6.34 24.88
N LYS A 286 -12.95 5.36 25.77
CA LYS A 286 -13.26 3.98 25.39
C LYS A 286 -14.64 3.88 24.77
N LEU A 287 -14.76 3.04 23.74
CA LEU A 287 -16.02 2.74 23.10
C LEU A 287 -16.57 1.41 23.63
N ASP A 288 -17.85 1.40 23.99
CA ASP A 288 -18.61 0.17 24.16
C ASP A 288 -19.52 -0.03 22.95
N VAL A 289 -19.20 -1.05 22.15
CA VAL A 289 -19.91 -1.42 20.92
C VAL A 289 -20.84 -2.61 21.13
N SER A 290 -21.17 -2.94 22.38
CA SER A 290 -22.02 -4.10 22.71
C SER A 290 -23.43 -3.99 22.14
N GLU A 291 -23.98 -2.77 22.04
CA GLU A 291 -25.33 -2.53 21.47
C GLU A 291 -25.37 -2.59 19.94
N LEU A 292 -24.20 -2.54 19.27
CA LEU A 292 -24.13 -2.66 17.81
C LEU A 292 -24.28 -4.12 17.39
N THR A 293 -25.27 -4.38 16.51
CA THR A 293 -25.48 -5.70 15.91
C THR A 293 -24.38 -6.10 14.94
N GLY A 294 -23.78 -5.10 14.28
CA GLY A 294 -22.62 -5.27 13.41
C GLY A 294 -21.93 -3.95 13.15
N PHE A 295 -20.61 -4.01 13.00
CA PHE A 295 -19.76 -2.86 12.70
C PHE A 295 -18.47 -3.33 12.03
N SER A 296 -17.74 -2.41 11.43
CA SER A 296 -16.36 -2.64 11.04
C SER A 296 -15.55 -1.36 11.19
N PHE A 297 -14.48 -1.44 11.99
CA PHE A 297 -13.58 -0.33 12.27
C PHE A 297 -12.13 -0.69 11.98
N PHE A 298 -11.30 0.32 11.77
CA PHE A 298 -9.84 0.16 11.77
C PHE A 298 -9.16 1.39 12.41
N PRO A 299 -7.95 1.24 12.99
CA PRO A 299 -7.17 2.35 13.54
C PRO A 299 -6.87 3.42 12.48
N GLY A 300 -7.18 4.67 12.78
CA GLY A 300 -7.04 5.80 11.86
C GLY A 300 -8.37 6.25 11.23
N GLN A 301 -9.40 5.39 11.26
CA GLN A 301 -10.70 5.70 10.67
C GLN A 301 -11.40 6.86 11.39
N ILE A 302 -11.83 7.86 10.63
CA ILE A 302 -12.72 8.90 11.11
C ILE A 302 -14.17 8.40 11.06
N VAL A 303 -14.87 8.48 12.19
CA VAL A 303 -16.24 7.99 12.35
C VAL A 303 -17.11 9.03 13.03
N VAL A 304 -18.41 8.99 12.71
CA VAL A 304 -19.46 9.73 13.41
C VAL A 304 -20.35 8.72 14.11
N LEU A 305 -20.51 8.87 15.42
CA LEU A 305 -21.20 7.93 16.29
C LEU A 305 -22.30 8.64 17.06
N SER A 306 -23.43 7.96 17.30
CA SER A 306 -24.38 8.35 18.33
C SER A 306 -24.33 7.38 19.50
N GLY A 307 -24.41 7.91 20.70
CA GLY A 307 -24.31 7.10 21.91
C GLY A 307 -24.47 7.91 23.18
N ILE A 308 -24.28 7.24 24.30
CA ILE A 308 -24.45 7.81 25.65
C ILE A 308 -23.17 7.58 26.44
N ASN A 309 -22.72 8.61 27.15
CA ASN A 309 -21.69 8.50 28.16
C ASN A 309 -22.25 8.92 29.51
N ALA A 310 -22.76 7.98 30.29
CA ALA A 310 -23.44 8.30 31.55
C ALA A 310 -22.49 8.78 32.66
N ASN A 311 -21.21 8.39 32.63
CA ASN A 311 -20.28 8.54 33.76
C ASN A 311 -18.95 9.24 33.42
N GLY A 312 -18.72 9.64 32.17
CA GLY A 312 -17.50 10.31 31.71
C GLY A 312 -16.38 9.38 31.23
N SER A 313 -16.50 8.07 31.39
CA SER A 313 -15.38 7.11 31.18
C SER A 313 -15.51 6.21 29.95
N ILE A 314 -16.73 5.86 29.55
CA ILE A 314 -17.01 4.94 28.44
C ILE A 314 -18.17 5.52 27.65
N PHE A 315 -18.02 5.57 26.33
CA PHE A 315 -19.08 5.99 25.41
C PHE A 315 -19.75 4.75 24.82
N ALA A 316 -20.99 4.47 25.26
CA ALA A 316 -21.80 3.37 24.76
C ALA A 316 -22.41 3.74 23.41
N VAL A 317 -21.97 3.06 22.35
CA VAL A 317 -22.32 3.37 20.97
C VAL A 317 -23.64 2.70 20.60
N THR A 318 -24.62 3.51 20.23
CA THR A 318 -25.96 3.07 19.79
C THR A 318 -26.05 2.97 18.26
N GLN A 319 -25.31 3.83 17.53
CA GLN A 319 -25.39 3.91 16.08
C GLN A 319 -24.09 4.44 15.47
N VAL A 320 -23.71 3.85 14.33
CA VAL A 320 -22.63 4.34 13.45
C VAL A 320 -23.27 5.08 12.28
N HIS A 321 -22.90 6.34 12.07
CA HIS A 321 -23.41 7.15 10.95
C HIS A 321 -22.56 6.96 9.70
N LYS A 322 -23.22 7.01 8.54
CA LYS A 322 -22.52 7.03 7.26
C LYS A 322 -21.98 8.44 7.00
N LEU A 323 -20.73 8.51 6.56
CA LEU A 323 -20.14 9.76 6.11
C LEU A 323 -20.81 10.23 4.80
N PRO A 324 -20.89 11.55 4.56
CA PRO A 324 -21.37 12.07 3.28
C PRO A 324 -20.55 11.50 2.12
N PRO A 325 -21.20 11.00 1.05
CA PRO A 325 -20.49 10.38 -0.06
C PRO A 325 -19.55 11.37 -0.74
N LEU A 326 -18.42 10.88 -1.24
CA LEU A 326 -17.52 11.67 -2.08
C LEU A 326 -18.21 11.89 -3.44
N PRO A 327 -18.31 13.13 -3.96
CA PRO A 327 -18.97 13.38 -5.24
C PRO A 327 -18.30 12.63 -6.39
N MET A 328 -19.10 11.90 -7.18
CA MET A 328 -18.65 11.20 -8.38
C MET A 328 -18.24 12.18 -9.47
N ALA A 329 -17.26 11.79 -10.28
CA ALA A 329 -16.81 12.57 -11.43
C ALA A 329 -17.91 12.62 -12.52
N ARG A 330 -18.01 13.78 -13.17
CA ARG A 330 -18.99 14.08 -14.23
C ARG A 330 -18.33 14.92 -15.32
N ALA A 331 -18.83 14.80 -16.54
CA ALA A 331 -18.37 15.54 -17.72
C ALA A 331 -19.56 16.00 -18.57
N SER A 332 -19.36 17.00 -19.43
CA SER A 332 -20.42 17.43 -20.35
C SER A 332 -20.62 16.43 -21.50
N PRO A 333 -21.82 16.36 -22.10
CA PRO A 333 -22.05 15.53 -23.29
C PRO A 333 -21.07 15.84 -24.42
N GLU A 334 -20.76 17.13 -24.64
CA GLU A 334 -19.82 17.58 -25.68
C GLU A 334 -18.40 17.03 -25.45
N GLU A 335 -17.91 17.10 -24.20
CA GLU A 335 -16.61 16.54 -23.81
C GLU A 335 -16.58 15.03 -24.06
N LEU A 336 -17.64 14.32 -23.68
CA LEU A 336 -17.75 12.88 -23.87
C LEU A 336 -17.80 12.50 -25.36
N VAL A 337 -18.55 13.23 -26.20
CA VAL A 337 -18.55 13.01 -27.66
C VAL A 337 -17.17 13.23 -28.26
N ASN A 338 -16.45 14.27 -27.80
CA ASN A 338 -15.10 14.54 -28.26
C ASN A 338 -14.13 13.39 -27.90
N CYS A 339 -14.13 12.94 -26.64
CA CYS A 339 -13.28 11.85 -26.20
C CYS A 339 -13.66 10.51 -26.86
N HIS A 340 -14.94 10.13 -26.84
CA HIS A 340 -15.41 8.80 -27.22
C HIS A 340 -15.50 8.60 -28.73
N TYR A 341 -15.84 9.63 -29.49
CA TYR A 341 -16.12 9.50 -30.92
C TYR A 341 -15.10 10.24 -31.79
N LYS A 342 -14.74 11.49 -31.46
CA LYS A 342 -13.74 12.23 -32.25
C LYS A 342 -12.33 11.68 -32.08
N LYS A 343 -11.89 11.42 -30.84
CA LYS A 343 -10.54 10.87 -30.56
C LYS A 343 -10.48 9.34 -30.66
N LEU A 344 -11.45 8.66 -30.07
CA LEU A 344 -11.44 7.20 -30.00
C LEU A 344 -12.13 6.50 -31.17
N GLY A 345 -12.88 7.21 -32.03
CA GLY A 345 -13.59 6.61 -33.16
C GLY A 345 -14.67 5.61 -32.73
N GLY A 346 -15.23 5.75 -31.52
CA GLY A 346 -16.18 4.81 -30.94
C GLY A 346 -15.55 3.48 -30.47
N GLN A 347 -14.23 3.33 -30.54
CA GLN A 347 -13.55 2.13 -30.04
C GLN A 347 -13.21 2.25 -28.54
N PRO A 348 -13.24 1.13 -27.78
CA PRO A 348 -12.84 1.13 -26.38
C PRO A 348 -11.36 1.51 -26.16
N ILE A 349 -11.07 2.09 -24.99
CA ILE A 349 -9.70 2.23 -24.48
C ILE A 349 -9.24 0.87 -23.96
N LYS A 350 -8.04 0.45 -24.35
CA LYS A 350 -7.39 -0.76 -23.86
C LYS A 350 -6.18 -0.40 -23.02
N MET A 351 -6.14 -0.89 -21.79
CA MET A 351 -5.07 -0.60 -20.84
C MET A 351 -4.53 -1.89 -20.22
N ILE A 352 -3.21 -1.99 -20.11
CA ILE A 352 -2.53 -3.06 -19.36
C ILE A 352 -1.91 -2.44 -18.11
N VAL A 353 -2.10 -3.10 -16.98
CA VAL A 353 -1.62 -2.65 -15.67
C VAL A 353 -0.85 -3.78 -15.01
N ALA A 354 0.40 -3.53 -14.64
CA ALA A 354 1.23 -4.47 -13.91
C ALA A 354 1.90 -3.77 -12.71
N ALA A 355 2.17 -4.55 -11.67
CA ALA A 355 2.87 -4.10 -10.49
C ALA A 355 4.03 -5.03 -10.16
N GLY A 356 5.13 -4.47 -9.67
CA GLY A 356 6.32 -5.23 -9.33
C GLY A 356 6.13 -6.18 -8.15
N PRO A 357 7.10 -7.09 -7.90
CA PRO A 357 8.38 -7.20 -8.60
C PRO A 357 8.28 -7.76 -10.03
N TYR A 358 9.29 -7.48 -10.86
CA TYR A 358 9.33 -7.83 -12.28
C TYR A 358 10.38 -8.90 -12.65
N THR A 359 11.07 -9.45 -11.65
CA THR A 359 12.09 -10.49 -11.80
C THR A 359 11.91 -11.56 -10.72
N LEU A 360 12.41 -12.77 -10.98
CA LEU A 360 12.41 -13.89 -10.04
C LEU A 360 13.41 -13.63 -8.91
N SER A 361 13.18 -14.17 -7.71
CA SER A 361 13.98 -13.86 -6.52
C SER A 361 15.40 -14.44 -6.50
N ASP A 362 15.74 -15.34 -7.43
CA ASP A 362 17.04 -16.00 -7.52
C ASP A 362 17.93 -15.45 -8.64
N ASN A 363 17.46 -14.49 -9.43
CA ASN A 363 18.21 -13.90 -10.54
C ASN A 363 17.70 -12.49 -10.92
N LEU A 364 18.43 -11.79 -11.79
CA LEU A 364 18.06 -10.46 -12.30
C LEU A 364 17.92 -10.46 -13.83
N LEU A 365 17.28 -11.50 -14.39
CA LEU A 365 17.08 -11.65 -15.84
C LEU A 365 15.74 -11.09 -16.32
N PHE A 366 14.83 -10.72 -15.41
CA PHE A 366 13.55 -10.08 -15.71
C PHE A 366 12.69 -10.87 -16.72
N GLU A 367 12.63 -12.20 -16.58
CA GLU A 367 11.79 -13.05 -17.42
C GLU A 367 10.30 -12.71 -17.32
N PRO A 368 9.73 -12.41 -16.12
CA PRO A 368 8.35 -11.95 -16.00
C PRO A 368 8.06 -10.64 -16.76
N LEU A 369 8.96 -9.66 -16.70
CA LEU A 369 8.84 -8.43 -17.50
C LEU A 369 8.84 -8.73 -19.00
N SER A 370 9.74 -9.60 -19.46
CA SER A 370 9.82 -9.98 -20.86
C SER A 370 8.53 -10.67 -21.33
N ALA A 371 7.95 -11.53 -20.49
CA ALA A 371 6.65 -12.16 -20.76
C ALA A 371 5.51 -11.14 -20.83
N LEU A 372 5.45 -10.17 -19.90
CA LEU A 372 4.49 -9.06 -19.95
C LEU A 372 4.63 -8.26 -21.25
N MET A 373 5.86 -7.94 -21.67
CA MET A 373 6.10 -7.18 -22.91
C MET A 373 5.70 -7.96 -24.17
N ASN A 374 5.71 -9.29 -24.15
CA ASN A 374 5.14 -10.11 -25.22
C ASN A 374 3.62 -9.92 -25.29
N HIS A 375 2.92 -9.93 -24.14
CA HIS A 375 1.50 -9.59 -24.07
C HIS A 375 1.23 -8.18 -24.63
N VAL A 376 1.98 -7.17 -24.17
CA VAL A 376 1.84 -5.79 -24.67
C VAL A 376 2.03 -5.71 -26.19
N SER A 377 3.01 -6.44 -26.74
CA SER A 377 3.30 -6.46 -28.18
C SER A 377 2.18 -7.11 -29.01
N VAL A 378 1.53 -8.15 -28.48
CA VAL A 378 0.39 -8.80 -29.15
C VAL A 378 -0.88 -7.97 -29.00
N GLU A 379 -1.10 -7.46 -27.81
CA GLU A 379 -2.37 -6.84 -27.42
C GLU A 379 -2.50 -5.36 -27.82
N ARG A 380 -1.37 -4.67 -28.05
CA ARG A 380 -1.27 -3.26 -28.47
C ARG A 380 -2.24 -2.35 -27.69
N PRO A 381 -2.06 -2.22 -26.37
CA PRO A 381 -2.89 -1.34 -25.54
C PRO A 381 -2.60 0.13 -25.86
N ASP A 382 -3.58 1.01 -25.60
CA ASP A 382 -3.37 2.45 -25.67
C ASP A 382 -2.55 2.97 -24.48
N ILE A 383 -2.65 2.28 -23.34
CA ILE A 383 -2.01 2.68 -22.08
C ILE A 383 -1.34 1.46 -21.44
N LEU A 384 -0.07 1.63 -21.06
CA LEU A 384 0.66 0.70 -20.21
C LEU A 384 1.00 1.39 -18.89
N LEU A 385 0.37 0.95 -17.80
CA LEU A 385 0.66 1.41 -16.44
C LEU A 385 1.54 0.39 -15.71
N LEU A 386 2.76 0.79 -15.38
CA LEU A 386 3.70 0.00 -14.60
C LEU A 386 3.87 0.64 -13.22
N MET A 387 3.59 -0.14 -12.20
CA MET A 387 3.72 0.23 -10.80
C MET A 387 4.94 -0.48 -10.20
N GLY A 388 5.70 0.20 -9.36
CA GLY A 388 6.88 -0.37 -8.71
C GLY A 388 6.55 -1.54 -7.76
N PRO A 389 7.57 -2.16 -7.15
CA PRO A 389 8.98 -1.87 -7.37
C PRO A 389 9.49 -2.42 -8.71
N PHE A 390 10.15 -1.56 -9.47
CA PHE A 390 10.88 -1.91 -10.69
C PHE A 390 12.15 -2.68 -10.34
N ILE A 391 12.95 -2.14 -9.42
CA ILE A 391 14.11 -2.79 -8.81
C ILE A 391 13.90 -2.79 -7.30
N SER A 392 13.48 -3.93 -6.76
CA SER A 392 13.14 -4.02 -5.34
C SER A 392 14.39 -3.97 -4.46
N SER A 393 14.39 -3.06 -3.49
CA SER A 393 15.35 -3.00 -2.39
C SER A 393 15.31 -4.24 -1.50
N GLN A 394 14.24 -5.05 -1.59
CA GLN A 394 14.06 -6.30 -0.86
C GLN A 394 14.46 -7.54 -1.68
N HIS A 395 14.91 -7.37 -2.92
CA HIS A 395 15.35 -8.50 -3.73
C HIS A 395 16.61 -9.15 -3.13
N PRO A 396 16.70 -10.49 -2.97
CA PRO A 396 17.81 -11.14 -2.27
C PRO A 396 19.20 -10.76 -2.79
N LEU A 397 19.38 -10.71 -4.12
CA LEU A 397 20.66 -10.33 -4.74
C LEU A 397 21.01 -8.85 -4.56
N ILE A 398 20.00 -7.98 -4.52
CA ILE A 398 20.18 -6.54 -4.27
C ILE A 398 20.60 -6.33 -2.81
N LEU A 399 19.91 -6.97 -1.87
CA LEU A 399 20.22 -6.91 -0.43
C LEU A 399 21.62 -7.45 -0.12
N SER A 400 22.03 -8.55 -0.75
CA SER A 400 23.37 -9.12 -0.53
C SER A 400 24.49 -8.36 -1.24
N GLY A 401 24.16 -7.40 -2.11
CA GLY A 401 25.12 -6.74 -2.98
C GLY A 401 25.77 -7.68 -4.00
N ASN A 402 25.16 -8.84 -4.27
CA ASN A 402 25.68 -9.82 -5.22
C ASN A 402 25.12 -9.52 -6.62
N VAL A 403 25.57 -8.39 -7.17
CA VAL A 403 25.12 -7.83 -8.44
C VAL A 403 26.31 -7.49 -9.33
N ASP A 404 26.11 -7.62 -10.64
CA ASP A 404 27.14 -7.33 -11.63
C ASP A 404 27.03 -5.91 -12.21
N ALA A 405 25.90 -5.22 -11.93
CA ALA A 405 25.60 -3.87 -12.38
C ALA A 405 24.85 -3.08 -11.30
N THR A 406 24.80 -1.76 -11.44
CA THR A 406 24.00 -0.90 -10.56
C THR A 406 22.50 -1.10 -10.79
N PRO A 407 21.65 -0.89 -9.77
CA PRO A 407 20.19 -0.93 -9.93
C PRO A 407 19.66 -0.05 -11.08
N GLU A 408 20.24 1.13 -11.29
CA GLU A 408 19.89 2.05 -12.36
C GLU A 408 20.25 1.50 -13.75
N GLU A 409 21.36 0.76 -13.87
CA GLU A 409 21.75 0.08 -15.10
C GLU A 409 20.77 -1.04 -15.43
N TYR A 410 20.38 -1.87 -14.45
CA TYR A 410 19.32 -2.88 -14.65
C TYR A 410 18.01 -2.25 -15.11
N PHE A 411 17.60 -1.14 -14.48
CA PHE A 411 16.38 -0.45 -14.89
C PHE A 411 16.44 0.04 -16.34
N LYS A 412 17.55 0.68 -16.74
CA LYS A 412 17.75 1.16 -18.11
C LYS A 412 17.78 0.01 -19.13
N GLU A 413 18.54 -1.04 -18.83
CA GLU A 413 18.73 -2.17 -19.72
C GLU A 413 17.45 -2.98 -19.92
N TYR A 414 16.72 -3.29 -18.85
CA TYR A 414 15.58 -4.20 -18.93
C TYR A 414 14.24 -3.49 -19.12
N PHE A 415 14.01 -2.32 -18.50
CA PHE A 415 12.75 -1.60 -18.67
C PHE A 415 12.81 -0.64 -19.86
N LEU A 416 13.69 0.37 -19.79
CA LEU A 416 13.67 1.45 -20.77
C LEU A 416 13.98 0.94 -22.18
N SER A 417 14.88 -0.04 -22.32
CA SER A 417 15.19 -0.62 -23.64
C SER A 417 14.02 -1.41 -24.24
N LEU A 418 13.27 -2.19 -23.44
CA LEU A 418 12.11 -2.95 -23.93
C LEU A 418 10.96 -2.02 -24.31
N LEU A 419 10.71 -0.99 -23.50
CA LEU A 419 9.70 0.03 -23.77
C LEU A 419 10.04 0.84 -25.03
N ALA A 420 11.30 1.26 -25.19
CA ALA A 420 11.77 1.96 -26.40
C ALA A 420 11.62 1.09 -27.64
N LYS A 421 12.04 -0.19 -27.58
CA LYS A 421 11.87 -1.14 -28.69
C LYS A 421 10.40 -1.34 -29.11
N HIS A 422 9.46 -1.26 -28.16
CA HIS A 422 8.03 -1.32 -28.49
C HIS A 422 7.56 -0.02 -29.16
N GLN A 423 7.91 1.15 -28.61
CA GLN A 423 7.57 2.46 -29.19
C GLN A 423 8.13 2.64 -30.61
N GLU A 424 9.33 2.13 -30.89
CA GLU A 424 9.92 2.16 -32.23
C GLU A 424 9.13 1.33 -33.24
N ARG A 425 8.56 0.20 -32.81
CA ARG A 425 7.76 -0.69 -33.67
C ARG A 425 6.34 -0.18 -33.88
N HIS A 426 5.76 0.44 -32.86
CA HIS A 426 4.37 0.91 -32.83
C HIS A 426 4.30 2.37 -32.36
N PRO A 427 4.85 3.31 -33.14
CA PRO A 427 4.91 4.71 -32.74
C PRO A 427 3.49 5.27 -32.61
N MET A 428 3.28 6.09 -31.58
CA MET A 428 2.02 6.83 -31.32
C MET A 428 0.83 5.98 -30.86
N GLU A 429 0.98 4.67 -30.67
CA GLU A 429 -0.13 3.81 -30.26
C GLU A 429 -0.31 3.71 -28.74
N MET A 430 0.81 3.67 -28.00
CA MET A 430 0.82 3.44 -26.57
C MET A 430 1.39 4.64 -25.81
N GLN A 431 0.77 5.02 -24.70
CA GLN A 431 1.33 5.94 -23.70
C GLN A 431 1.73 5.12 -22.46
N ILE A 432 2.88 5.43 -21.87
CA ILE A 432 3.45 4.67 -20.74
C ILE A 432 3.31 5.50 -19.47
N LEU A 433 2.79 4.90 -18.41
CA LEU A 433 2.68 5.49 -17.07
C LEU A 433 3.55 4.72 -16.10
N LEU A 434 4.45 5.40 -15.40
CA LEU A 434 5.33 4.81 -14.38
C LEU A 434 4.97 5.37 -13.01
N VAL A 435 4.70 4.50 -12.04
CA VAL A 435 4.41 4.86 -10.65
C VAL A 435 5.47 4.23 -9.74
N PRO A 436 6.23 5.02 -8.96
CA PRO A 436 7.28 4.49 -8.09
C PRO A 436 6.69 3.74 -6.89
N SER A 437 7.51 2.93 -6.23
CA SER A 437 7.20 2.29 -4.96
C SER A 437 8.23 2.67 -3.89
N LEU A 438 7.84 2.59 -2.61
CA LEU A 438 8.79 2.73 -1.50
C LEU A 438 9.85 1.62 -1.48
N GLN A 439 9.60 0.51 -2.18
CA GLN A 439 10.58 -0.54 -2.37
C GLN A 439 11.52 -0.30 -3.56
N ASP A 440 11.37 0.76 -4.35
CA ASP A 440 12.31 1.06 -5.43
C ASP A 440 13.64 1.57 -4.89
N ILE A 441 14.70 0.78 -5.03
CA ILE A 441 16.06 1.19 -4.62
C ILE A 441 16.60 2.35 -5.46
N ILE A 442 16.06 2.53 -6.67
CA ILE A 442 16.42 3.58 -7.64
C ILE A 442 15.69 4.91 -7.39
N HIS A 443 14.91 5.03 -6.30
CA HIS A 443 14.14 6.23 -5.99
C HIS A 443 14.70 6.98 -4.77
N ASP A 444 14.90 8.29 -4.90
CA ASP A 444 15.53 9.12 -3.86
C ASP A 444 14.65 9.34 -2.63
N THR A 445 13.33 9.17 -2.75
CA THR A 445 12.34 9.35 -1.67
C THR A 445 11.79 8.01 -1.22
N THR A 446 11.86 7.73 0.09
CA THR A 446 11.46 6.45 0.70
C THR A 446 10.27 6.58 1.68
N VAL A 447 9.46 7.63 1.51
CA VAL A 447 8.23 7.88 2.27
C VAL A 447 7.09 8.30 1.33
N LEU A 448 5.86 8.03 1.75
CA LEU A 448 4.65 8.55 1.11
C LEU A 448 4.33 9.96 1.63
N PRO A 449 3.76 10.84 0.80
CA PRO A 449 3.61 10.72 -0.66
C PRO A 449 4.97 10.79 -1.36
N GLN A 450 5.24 9.86 -2.26
CA GLN A 450 6.48 9.79 -3.03
C GLN A 450 6.34 10.60 -4.33
N PRO A 451 7.26 11.55 -4.64
CA PRO A 451 7.23 12.29 -5.90
C PRO A 451 7.47 11.37 -7.10
N PRO A 452 7.21 11.83 -8.35
CA PRO A 452 7.56 11.06 -9.54
C PRO A 452 9.07 10.84 -9.70
N PHE A 453 9.45 9.78 -10.44
CA PHE A 453 10.84 9.58 -10.84
C PHE A 453 11.42 10.81 -11.55
N ASN A 454 12.61 11.23 -11.13
CA ASN A 454 13.32 12.39 -11.66
C ASN A 454 14.19 12.01 -12.87
N TYR A 455 13.57 11.55 -13.95
CA TYR A 455 14.25 11.34 -15.23
C TYR A 455 14.08 12.54 -16.15
N HIS A 456 15.14 12.88 -16.88
CA HIS A 456 14.99 13.84 -17.97
C HIS A 456 14.14 13.21 -19.08
N PRO A 457 13.16 13.92 -19.69
CA PRO A 457 12.28 13.33 -20.70
C PRO A 457 12.97 12.71 -21.93
N ARG A 458 14.25 13.07 -22.18
CA ARG A 458 15.08 12.51 -23.24
C ARG A 458 15.64 11.12 -22.91
N ASP A 459 15.71 10.79 -21.64
CA ASP A 459 16.21 9.49 -21.15
C ASP A 459 15.10 8.45 -21.08
N LEU A 460 13.85 8.87 -21.29
CA LEU A 460 12.68 8.01 -21.29
C LEU A 460 12.21 7.73 -22.73
N PRO A 461 11.59 6.56 -22.98
CA PRO A 461 10.87 6.32 -24.22
C PRO A 461 9.85 7.44 -24.48
N PRO A 462 9.59 7.79 -25.76
CA PRO A 462 8.59 8.79 -26.09
C PRO A 462 7.27 8.52 -25.38
N LYS A 463 6.65 9.59 -24.86
CA LYS A 463 5.30 9.55 -24.27
C LYS A 463 5.20 8.64 -23.04
N THR A 464 6.29 8.61 -22.28
CA THR A 464 6.34 8.10 -20.92
C THR A 464 6.09 9.22 -19.92
N TYR A 465 5.21 8.97 -18.97
CA TYR A 465 4.86 9.90 -17.90
C TYR A 465 5.17 9.23 -16.56
N CYS A 466 6.03 9.87 -15.76
CA CYS A 466 6.26 9.47 -14.38
C CYS A 466 5.20 10.15 -13.50
N LEU A 467 4.49 9.36 -12.71
CA LEU A 467 3.47 9.81 -11.76
C LEU A 467 4.01 9.68 -10.33
N SER A 468 3.35 10.34 -9.37
CA SER A 468 3.66 10.19 -7.94
C SER A 468 3.09 8.90 -7.38
N ASN A 469 3.42 8.57 -6.12
CA ASN A 469 2.79 7.49 -5.38
C ASN A 469 2.33 7.98 -3.99
N PRO A 470 1.02 7.99 -3.70
CA PRO A 470 -0.08 7.69 -4.62
C PRO A 470 -0.19 8.75 -5.73
N ALA A 471 -1.00 8.45 -6.75
CA ALA A 471 -1.38 9.42 -7.77
C ALA A 471 -2.88 9.37 -8.05
N GLN A 472 -3.44 10.55 -8.31
CA GLN A 472 -4.75 10.71 -8.90
C GLN A 472 -4.60 11.45 -10.23
N PHE A 473 -5.12 10.87 -11.30
CA PHE A 473 -4.96 11.36 -12.66
C PHE A 473 -6.17 11.00 -13.53
N THR A 474 -6.32 11.65 -14.67
CA THR A 474 -7.34 11.31 -15.65
C THR A 474 -6.72 10.72 -16.91
N ILE A 475 -7.47 9.81 -17.54
CA ILE A 475 -7.27 9.40 -18.93
C ILE A 475 -8.58 9.75 -19.63
N ASN A 476 -8.54 10.76 -20.50
CA ASN A 476 -9.74 11.45 -20.98
C ASN A 476 -10.60 11.92 -19.79
N GLU A 477 -11.87 11.52 -19.72
CA GLU A 477 -12.78 11.83 -18.61
C GLU A 477 -12.52 10.96 -17.37
N ILE A 478 -11.92 9.78 -17.53
CA ILE A 478 -11.92 8.73 -16.50
C ILE A 478 -10.92 9.07 -15.40
N VAL A 479 -11.38 9.14 -14.15
CA VAL A 479 -10.52 9.43 -12.99
C VAL A 479 -9.95 8.14 -12.43
N PHE A 480 -8.61 8.02 -12.43
CA PHE A 480 -7.88 6.93 -11.82
C PHE A 480 -7.25 7.36 -10.50
N ALA A 481 -7.22 6.45 -9.52
CA ALA A 481 -6.38 6.58 -8.33
C ALA A 481 -5.53 5.32 -8.15
N VAL A 482 -4.25 5.52 -7.86
CA VAL A 482 -3.26 4.43 -7.73
C VAL A 482 -2.42 4.62 -6.47
N ASN A 483 -2.10 3.53 -5.79
CA ASN A 483 -1.17 3.50 -4.67
C ASN A 483 -0.41 2.17 -4.72
N THR A 484 0.92 2.21 -4.65
CA THR A 484 1.74 0.99 -4.68
C THR A 484 2.01 0.38 -3.31
N ALA A 485 1.72 1.09 -2.22
CA ALA A 485 1.80 0.52 -0.88
C ALA A 485 0.66 -0.49 -0.68
N ASP A 486 0.93 -1.61 -0.01
CA ASP A 486 -0.06 -2.68 0.23
C ASP A 486 -1.10 -2.29 1.32
N ILE A 487 -1.83 -1.20 1.05
CA ILE A 487 -2.86 -0.65 1.93
C ILE A 487 -4.00 -1.65 2.18
N LEU A 488 -4.26 -2.55 1.22
CA LEU A 488 -5.25 -3.61 1.38
C LEU A 488 -4.84 -4.61 2.45
N MET A 489 -3.57 -5.05 2.47
CA MET A 489 -3.05 -5.91 3.52
C MET A 489 -3.08 -5.20 4.88
N ASN A 490 -2.73 -3.91 4.93
CA ASN A 490 -2.72 -3.14 6.18
C ASN A 490 -4.14 -3.00 6.76
N LEU A 491 -5.11 -2.62 5.93
CA LEU A 491 -6.51 -2.56 6.35
C LEU A 491 -7.05 -3.93 6.76
N CYS A 492 -6.78 -4.99 5.99
CA CYS A 492 -7.21 -6.35 6.36
C CYS A 492 -6.57 -6.86 7.64
N GLY A 493 -5.33 -6.45 7.90
CA GLY A 493 -4.55 -6.78 9.09
C GLY A 493 -5.11 -6.11 10.34
N GLU A 494 -5.57 -4.87 10.22
CA GLU A 494 -5.99 -4.03 11.36
C GLU A 494 -7.52 -3.90 11.54
N GLU A 495 -8.33 -4.39 10.60
CA GLU A 495 -9.79 -4.37 10.68
C GLU A 495 -10.32 -5.15 11.91
N ILE A 496 -11.23 -4.51 12.63
CA ILE A 496 -12.00 -5.03 13.75
C ILE A 496 -13.48 -5.00 13.35
N ALA A 497 -14.03 -6.17 13.06
CA ALA A 497 -15.40 -6.29 12.56
C ALA A 497 -16.21 -7.30 13.37
N ARG A 498 -17.48 -6.98 13.59
CA ARG A 498 -18.50 -7.90 14.11
C ARG A 498 -19.64 -8.00 13.11
N ASN A 499 -20.03 -9.23 12.76
CA ASN A 499 -21.10 -9.50 11.79
C ASN A 499 -21.06 -8.54 10.59
N PRO A 500 -19.93 -8.46 9.86
CA PRO A 500 -19.85 -7.55 8.72
C PRO A 500 -20.99 -7.90 7.76
N ALA A 501 -21.82 -6.91 7.43
CA ALA A 501 -23.05 -7.11 6.67
C ALA A 501 -22.85 -7.64 5.23
N ARG A 502 -21.60 -7.94 4.82
CA ARG A 502 -21.21 -8.27 3.45
C ARG A 502 -20.32 -9.51 3.43
N THR A 503 -20.58 -10.39 2.47
CA THR A 503 -19.76 -11.57 2.14
C THR A 503 -18.45 -11.18 1.44
N ASP A 504 -18.40 -10.00 0.82
CA ASP A 504 -17.24 -9.50 0.08
C ASP A 504 -16.34 -8.60 0.94
N ARG A 505 -15.41 -9.24 1.65
CA ARG A 505 -14.45 -8.53 2.50
C ARG A 505 -13.55 -7.57 1.73
N MET A 506 -13.07 -7.95 0.54
CA MET A 506 -12.15 -7.09 -0.22
C MET A 506 -12.87 -5.85 -0.75
N GLY A 507 -14.08 -6.00 -1.32
CA GLY A 507 -14.89 -4.86 -1.72
C GLY A 507 -15.18 -3.91 -0.56
N HIS A 508 -15.46 -4.45 0.63
CA HIS A 508 -15.64 -3.67 1.85
C HIS A 508 -14.37 -2.92 2.28
N VAL A 509 -13.23 -3.60 2.35
CA VAL A 509 -11.96 -2.99 2.77
C VAL A 509 -11.53 -1.89 1.79
N SER A 510 -11.65 -2.11 0.48
CA SER A 510 -11.32 -1.10 -0.52
C SER A 510 -12.21 0.14 -0.43
N ARG A 511 -13.47 0.00 0.00
CA ARG A 511 -14.40 1.11 0.22
C ARG A 511 -13.88 2.11 1.25
N TYR A 512 -13.10 1.66 2.24
CA TYR A 512 -12.56 2.56 3.26
C TYR A 512 -11.76 3.72 2.67
N LEU A 513 -11.04 3.52 1.56
CA LEU A 513 -10.28 4.60 0.92
C LEU A 513 -11.22 5.70 0.39
N ILE A 514 -12.38 5.33 -0.13
CA ILE A 514 -13.39 6.27 -0.65
C ILE A 514 -14.11 6.97 0.48
N ASP A 515 -14.62 6.21 1.47
CA ASP A 515 -15.35 6.76 2.61
C ASP A 515 -14.44 7.69 3.45
N GLN A 516 -13.15 7.33 3.57
CA GLN A 516 -12.15 8.13 4.27
C GLN A 516 -11.45 9.15 3.37
N ARG A 517 -11.76 9.20 2.07
CA ARG A 517 -11.24 10.18 1.11
C ARG A 517 -9.70 10.29 1.16
N ASN A 518 -9.01 9.18 1.34
CA ASN A 518 -7.55 9.14 1.50
C ASN A 518 -7.00 7.77 1.06
N MET A 519 -5.86 7.79 0.37
CA MET A 519 -5.23 6.60 -0.21
C MET A 519 -4.46 5.75 0.82
N HIS A 520 -4.26 6.26 2.04
CA HIS A 520 -3.65 5.54 3.16
C HIS A 520 -4.23 6.01 4.52
N PRO A 521 -5.49 5.65 4.83
CA PRO A 521 -6.18 6.15 6.04
C PRO A 521 -5.77 5.42 7.33
N VAL A 522 -5.03 4.32 7.25
CA VAL A 522 -4.61 3.54 8.42
C VAL A 522 -3.58 4.31 9.24
N TYR A 523 -3.81 4.44 10.54
CA TYR A 523 -2.89 5.07 11.48
C TYR A 523 -3.04 4.53 12.90
N PRO A 524 -1.94 4.15 13.59
CA PRO A 524 -0.56 4.02 13.09
C PRO A 524 -0.46 2.95 12.00
N GLY A 525 0.47 3.11 11.05
CA GLY A 525 0.81 2.02 10.12
C GLY A 525 1.43 0.82 10.85
N LEU A 526 1.51 -0.33 10.19
CA LEU A 526 2.19 -1.51 10.73
C LEU A 526 3.67 -1.18 10.99
N ALA A 527 4.11 -1.28 12.24
CA ALA A 527 5.44 -0.83 12.67
C ALA A 527 6.63 -1.51 11.94
N SER A 528 6.41 -2.68 11.32
CA SER A 528 7.40 -3.44 10.56
C SER A 528 7.27 -3.29 9.04
N ASP A 529 6.31 -2.51 8.56
CA ASP A 529 6.02 -2.38 7.14
C ASP A 529 6.79 -1.19 6.55
N ILE A 530 7.74 -1.48 5.66
CA ILE A 530 8.52 -0.48 4.93
C ILE A 530 7.61 0.40 4.08
N GLU A 531 6.45 -0.12 3.68
CA GLU A 531 5.46 0.61 2.88
C GLU A 531 4.53 1.49 3.72
N GLY A 532 4.67 1.49 5.06
CA GLY A 532 3.87 2.29 5.98
C GLY A 532 4.46 3.67 6.32
N GLY A 533 5.61 4.05 5.74
CA GLY A 533 6.26 5.33 5.99
C GLY A 533 5.49 6.49 5.35
N ILE A 534 4.92 7.38 6.16
CA ILE A 534 4.19 8.59 5.72
C ILE A 534 4.84 9.83 6.34
N ASP A 535 5.11 10.84 5.52
CA ASP A 535 5.48 12.19 5.97
C ASP A 535 4.21 13.02 6.19
N PHE A 536 3.85 13.27 7.46
CA PHE A 536 2.59 13.97 7.76
C PHE A 536 2.62 15.46 7.39
N ASN A 537 3.80 16.03 7.09
CA ASN A 537 3.87 17.39 6.54
C ASN A 537 3.25 17.50 5.15
N GLN A 538 3.07 16.36 4.46
CA GLN A 538 2.50 16.26 3.12
C GLN A 538 1.24 15.36 3.11
N TYR A 539 0.59 15.15 4.26
CA TYR A 539 -0.51 14.20 4.40
C TYR A 539 -1.74 14.57 3.55
N ASP A 540 -1.94 15.85 3.28
CA ASP A 540 -3.01 16.38 2.42
C ASP A 540 -2.88 15.93 0.95
N LEU A 541 -1.68 15.55 0.50
CA LEU A 541 -1.45 14.99 -0.82
C LEU A 541 -1.89 13.52 -0.92
N MET A 542 -2.18 12.86 0.20
CA MET A 542 -2.76 11.51 0.24
C MET A 542 -4.29 11.51 0.06
N GLU A 543 -4.92 12.68 0.09
CA GLU A 543 -6.37 12.83 0.01
C GLU A 543 -6.90 12.63 -1.42
N LEU A 544 -8.06 11.98 -1.52
CA LEU A 544 -8.82 11.88 -2.76
C LEU A 544 -9.52 13.21 -3.02
N ARG A 545 -9.08 13.94 -4.06
CA ARG A 545 -9.62 15.26 -4.42
C ARG A 545 -10.98 15.12 -5.12
N VAL A 546 -11.15 14.04 -5.89
CA VAL A 546 -12.38 13.65 -6.60
C VAL A 546 -12.64 12.17 -6.34
N CYS A 547 -13.89 11.71 -6.40
CA CYS A 547 -14.14 10.27 -6.36
C CYS A 547 -13.58 9.61 -7.63
N PRO A 548 -12.63 8.66 -7.52
CA PRO A 548 -12.09 7.96 -8.68
C PRO A 548 -13.14 7.04 -9.30
N ASP A 549 -13.11 6.92 -10.62
CA ASP A 549 -13.87 5.91 -11.37
C ASP A 549 -13.21 4.52 -11.24
N VAL A 550 -11.88 4.49 -11.19
CA VAL A 550 -11.07 3.27 -11.08
C VAL A 550 -9.98 3.45 -10.03
N VAL A 551 -9.85 2.50 -9.10
CA VAL A 551 -8.79 2.45 -8.10
C VAL A 551 -7.97 1.19 -8.28
N ILE A 552 -6.65 1.35 -8.37
CA ILE A 552 -5.72 0.24 -8.57
C ILE A 552 -4.76 0.16 -7.37
N LEU A 553 -4.84 -0.96 -6.65
CA LEU A 553 -4.13 -1.21 -5.40
C LEU A 553 -3.45 -2.59 -5.49
N PRO A 554 -2.21 -2.65 -6.00
CA PRO A 554 -1.43 -3.87 -5.97
C PRO A 554 -1.25 -4.36 -4.53
N SER A 555 -1.43 -5.66 -4.33
CA SER A 555 -1.31 -6.30 -3.02
C SER A 555 -0.82 -7.73 -3.16
N LYS A 556 -0.14 -8.23 -2.13
CA LYS A 556 0.23 -9.66 -2.00
C LYS A 556 -0.99 -10.55 -1.76
N LEU A 557 -2.14 -9.97 -1.40
CA LEU A 557 -3.42 -10.68 -1.32
C LEU A 557 -3.84 -11.25 -2.68
N LYS A 558 -4.86 -12.12 -2.68
CA LYS A 558 -5.44 -12.64 -3.92
C LYS A 558 -5.88 -11.46 -4.82
N SER A 559 -5.58 -11.55 -6.11
CA SER A 559 -6.06 -10.59 -7.11
C SER A 559 -7.57 -10.56 -7.14
N PHE A 560 -8.14 -9.42 -7.52
CA PHE A 560 -9.57 -9.25 -7.73
C PHE A 560 -9.87 -8.04 -8.62
N ALA A 561 -11.07 -8.03 -9.22
CA ALA A 561 -11.66 -6.85 -9.84
C ALA A 561 -13.14 -6.76 -9.44
N LYS A 562 -13.49 -5.70 -8.69
CA LYS A 562 -14.80 -5.58 -8.03
C LYS A 562 -15.37 -4.18 -8.19
N ILE A 563 -16.69 -4.04 -8.04
CA ILE A 563 -17.35 -2.74 -8.00
C ILE A 563 -17.75 -2.45 -6.56
N SER A 564 -17.28 -1.33 -6.00
CA SER A 564 -17.74 -0.82 -4.71
C SER A 564 -18.25 0.61 -4.88
N ASP A 565 -19.53 0.84 -4.61
CA ASP A 565 -20.17 2.16 -4.70
C ASP A 565 -19.88 2.88 -6.01
N ASN A 566 -20.10 2.18 -7.13
CA ASN A 566 -19.90 2.70 -8.49
C ASN A 566 -18.43 2.98 -8.85
N VAL A 567 -17.47 2.51 -8.06
CA VAL A 567 -16.03 2.59 -8.33
C VAL A 567 -15.48 1.20 -8.65
N VAL A 568 -14.65 1.09 -9.69
CA VAL A 568 -13.97 -0.16 -10.05
C VAL A 568 -12.70 -0.30 -9.22
N MET A 569 -12.67 -1.28 -8.32
CA MET A 569 -11.54 -1.60 -7.44
C MET A 569 -10.75 -2.78 -8.01
N ILE A 570 -9.46 -2.60 -8.24
CA ILE A 570 -8.59 -3.60 -8.90
C ILE A 570 -7.36 -3.86 -8.05
N ASN A 571 -7.15 -5.13 -7.69
CA ASN A 571 -5.85 -5.65 -7.27
C ASN A 571 -5.28 -6.52 -8.40
N PRO A 572 -4.30 -6.03 -9.19
CA PRO A 572 -3.67 -6.81 -10.26
C PRO A 572 -2.77 -7.95 -9.73
N ASN A 573 -2.53 -8.02 -8.41
CA ASN A 573 -1.44 -8.75 -7.79
C ASN A 573 -0.06 -8.25 -8.24
N GLN A 574 0.99 -8.89 -7.74
CA GLN A 574 2.35 -8.73 -8.21
C GLN A 574 2.55 -9.54 -9.50
N LEU A 575 3.33 -9.00 -10.43
CA LEU A 575 3.69 -9.68 -11.67
C LEU A 575 4.58 -10.90 -11.42
N CYS A 576 5.36 -10.88 -10.34
CA CYS A 576 6.20 -11.98 -9.90
C CYS A 576 5.96 -12.30 -8.42
N LYS A 577 5.89 -13.61 -8.10
CA LYS A 577 5.79 -14.14 -6.73
C LYS A 577 7.02 -14.99 -6.44
N ALA A 578 8.12 -14.33 -6.07
CA ALA A 578 9.43 -14.92 -5.78
C ALA A 578 9.94 -15.86 -6.88
N HIS A 579 9.54 -17.13 -6.88
CA HIS A 579 9.99 -18.16 -7.82
C HIS A 579 9.01 -18.42 -8.99
N SER A 580 7.90 -17.70 -9.07
CA SER A 580 6.85 -17.97 -10.05
C SER A 580 6.24 -16.70 -10.65
N GLY A 581 5.61 -16.86 -11.82
CA GLY A 581 4.81 -15.80 -12.44
C GLY A 581 3.55 -15.50 -11.64
N GLY A 582 3.24 -14.21 -11.53
CA GLY A 582 2.01 -13.71 -10.95
C GLY A 582 0.99 -13.31 -12.02
N THR A 583 0.38 -12.14 -11.85
CA THR A 583 -0.68 -11.65 -12.75
C THR A 583 -0.51 -10.18 -13.10
N PHE A 584 -1.21 -9.75 -14.13
CA PHE A 584 -1.43 -8.36 -14.49
C PHE A 584 -2.93 -8.13 -14.76
N ALA A 585 -3.39 -6.88 -14.79
CA ALA A 585 -4.77 -6.54 -15.13
C ALA A 585 -4.85 -5.98 -16.55
N ARG A 586 -5.86 -6.43 -17.30
CA ARG A 586 -6.24 -5.90 -18.61
C ARG A 586 -7.59 -5.22 -18.49
N LEU A 587 -7.63 -3.93 -18.80
CA LEU A 587 -8.86 -3.12 -18.79
C LEU A 587 -9.30 -2.83 -20.23
N THR A 588 -10.59 -2.95 -20.49
CA THR A 588 -11.25 -2.50 -21.72
C THR A 588 -12.41 -1.59 -21.34
N ILE A 589 -12.29 -0.29 -21.61
CA ILE A 589 -13.27 0.72 -21.20
C ILE A 589 -14.01 1.22 -22.44
N HIS A 590 -15.29 0.86 -22.53
CA HIS A 590 -16.16 1.17 -23.67
C HIS A 590 -16.65 2.61 -23.62
N PRO A 591 -16.87 3.27 -24.77
CA PRO A 591 -17.52 4.58 -24.80
C PRO A 591 -18.99 4.49 -24.33
N ILE A 592 -19.54 5.63 -23.94
CA ILE A 592 -21.00 5.78 -23.78
C ILE A 592 -21.62 5.83 -25.17
N SER A 593 -22.79 5.20 -25.36
CA SER A 593 -23.42 5.14 -26.68
C SER A 593 -23.75 6.54 -27.20
N GLN A 594 -23.50 6.78 -28.49
CA GLN A 594 -23.73 8.07 -29.12
C GLN A 594 -25.19 8.50 -28.98
N SER A 595 -26.13 7.57 -29.19
CA SER A 595 -27.56 7.81 -28.96
C SER A 595 -27.89 8.26 -27.54
N SER A 596 -27.17 7.75 -26.53
CA SER A 596 -27.36 8.19 -25.13
C SER A 596 -26.83 9.60 -24.92
N LEU A 597 -25.69 9.94 -25.52
CA LEU A 597 -25.11 11.28 -25.44
C LEU A 597 -25.97 12.31 -26.18
N ASP A 598 -26.42 11.98 -27.40
CA ASP A 598 -27.31 12.83 -28.20
C ASP A 598 -28.64 13.06 -27.47
N ALA A 599 -29.22 12.02 -26.86
CA ALA A 599 -30.45 12.15 -26.08
C ALA A 599 -30.25 13.01 -24.82
N ALA A 600 -29.11 12.88 -24.15
CA ALA A 600 -28.77 13.71 -23.01
C ALA A 600 -28.62 15.18 -23.43
N GLU A 601 -27.90 15.46 -24.52
CA GLU A 601 -27.73 16.80 -25.08
C GLU A 601 -29.08 17.44 -25.46
N MET A 602 -29.99 16.69 -26.09
CA MET A 602 -31.33 17.17 -26.46
C MET A 602 -32.27 17.40 -25.27
N SER A 603 -32.07 16.68 -24.17
CA SER A 603 -32.93 16.78 -22.97
C SER A 603 -32.58 17.94 -22.04
N MET A 604 -31.41 18.55 -22.24
CA MET A 604 -30.88 19.65 -21.44
C MET A 604 -31.29 20.98 -22.12
N GLY A 605 -32.27 21.68 -21.56
CA GLY A 605 -32.64 23.03 -22.03
C GLY A 605 -31.59 24.08 -21.67
N ASP A 606 -31.80 25.33 -22.12
CA ASP A 606 -30.88 26.48 -21.96
C ASP A 606 -30.67 26.99 -20.50
N GLU A 607 -31.02 26.24 -19.46
CA GLU A 607 -30.91 26.69 -18.05
C GLU A 607 -29.86 25.90 -17.24
N ASP A 608 -28.89 26.66 -16.70
CA ASP A 608 -27.83 26.35 -15.72
C ASP A 608 -26.78 25.26 -16.08
N ASP A 609 -25.53 25.70 -16.32
CA ASP A 609 -24.34 24.89 -16.65
C ASP A 609 -24.06 23.70 -15.69
N GLU A 610 -24.40 23.80 -14.39
CA GLU A 610 -24.13 22.73 -13.41
C GLU A 610 -25.08 21.53 -13.52
N ASN A 611 -26.26 21.70 -14.12
CA ASN A 611 -27.19 20.61 -14.41
C ASN A 611 -26.84 19.88 -15.72
N MET A 612 -25.86 20.36 -16.50
CA MET A 612 -25.49 19.82 -17.81
C MET A 612 -24.49 18.65 -17.79
N LEU A 613 -24.23 18.05 -16.63
CA LEU A 613 -23.16 17.07 -16.46
C LEU A 613 -23.68 15.63 -16.33
N ILE A 614 -23.05 14.70 -17.07
CA ILE A 614 -23.35 13.26 -17.04
C ILE A 614 -22.28 12.55 -16.21
N PHE A 615 -22.70 11.59 -15.37
CA PHE A 615 -21.76 10.69 -14.68
C PHE A 615 -21.02 9.80 -15.67
N HIS A 616 -19.73 9.53 -15.40
CA HIS A 616 -18.93 8.74 -16.32
C HIS A 616 -19.36 7.26 -16.40
N GLU A 617 -20.02 6.75 -15.35
CA GLU A 617 -20.52 5.37 -15.21
C GLU A 617 -19.52 4.28 -15.62
N VAL A 618 -18.23 4.50 -15.35
CA VAL A 618 -17.14 3.61 -15.79
C VAL A 618 -17.33 2.18 -15.28
N TYR A 619 -17.87 2.01 -14.08
CA TYR A 619 -18.18 0.70 -13.51
C TYR A 619 -19.16 -0.14 -14.34
N GLN A 620 -19.98 0.45 -15.22
CA GLN A 620 -20.89 -0.26 -16.11
C GLN A 620 -20.26 -0.62 -17.46
N ARG A 621 -19.22 0.14 -17.87
CA ARG A 621 -18.61 0.08 -19.21
C ARG A 621 -17.13 -0.31 -19.20
N CYS A 622 -16.58 -0.66 -18.04
CA CYS A 622 -15.22 -1.16 -17.87
C CYS A 622 -15.23 -2.68 -17.67
N ARG A 623 -14.61 -3.41 -18.59
CA ARG A 623 -14.25 -4.81 -18.38
C ARG A 623 -12.85 -4.90 -17.81
N VAL A 624 -12.66 -5.78 -16.82
CA VAL A 624 -11.35 -6.06 -16.25
C VAL A 624 -11.11 -7.56 -16.30
N ASP A 625 -10.02 -7.99 -16.92
CA ASP A 625 -9.53 -9.37 -16.84
C ASP A 625 -8.22 -9.39 -16.04
N ILE A 626 -8.12 -10.27 -15.04
CA ILE A 626 -6.86 -10.55 -14.34
C ILE A 626 -6.20 -11.73 -15.04
N VAL A 627 -5.02 -11.51 -15.62
CA VAL A 627 -4.35 -12.45 -16.52
C VAL A 627 -3.02 -12.88 -15.94
N ARG A 628 -2.71 -14.17 -16.01
CA ARG A 628 -1.41 -14.73 -15.61
C ARG A 628 -0.33 -14.41 -16.62
N VAL A 629 0.81 -13.92 -16.13
CA VAL A 629 1.95 -13.49 -16.95
C VAL A 629 2.77 -14.66 -17.48
#